data_AF-A0A6B2XDS0-F1
#
_entry.id   AF-A0A6B2XDS0-F1
#
_cell.length_a   1.000
_cell.length_b   1.000
_cell.length_c   1.000
_cell.angle_alpha   90.00
_cell.angle_beta   90.00
_cell.angle_gamma   90.00
#
_symmetry.space_group_name_H-M   'P 1'
#
loop_
_entity.id
_entity.type
_entity.pdbx_description
1 polymer ?
#
loop_
_entity_poly.entity_id
_entity_poly.type
_entity_poly.pdbx_seq_one_letter_code
_entity_poly.pdbx_strand_id
1 'polypeptide(L)'
;MNPLHSRKSLTMRCASLALGLAAASVFTTALASPSIAAPAQNASSAKAADARMEREIAGLLRHNEGAERVGKDRVRLERGVEMTVLPSTRAVAGMGDCRAGYACVWQNSNYTGYRLDFYNYGSYDLSNYTVSDGSSWRDKVSSFFNNQTGGAWMVGKDWVDSGSGNQLAWIFGGPAPHAMGQLGEADNRADVIQLYP
;
A
#
# COMPACT_ATOMS: atom_id res chain seq x y z
N MET A 1 47.31 17.00 22.83
CA MET A 1 48.40 16.37 22.06
C MET A 1 47.89 15.02 21.56
N ASN A 2 47.97 14.78 20.25
CA ASN A 2 47.48 13.57 19.53
C ASN A 2 48.18 12.27 20.00
N PRO A 3 47.67 11.06 19.68
CA PRO A 3 47.89 10.50 18.33
C PRO A 3 46.70 9.78 17.68
N LEU A 4 46.77 9.75 16.35
CA LEU A 4 46.08 8.88 15.39
C LEU A 4 46.48 7.41 15.56
N HIS A 5 45.54 6.48 15.36
CA HIS A 5 45.76 5.10 14.88
C HIS A 5 44.42 4.53 14.39
N SER A 6 44.31 3.52 13.54
CA SER A 6 45.14 2.90 12.49
C SER A 6 44.25 1.76 11.94
N ARG A 7 44.36 1.50 10.64
CA ARG A 7 43.62 0.52 9.82
C ARG A 7 43.52 -0.87 10.45
N LYS A 8 42.43 -1.61 10.13
CA LYS A 8 42.54 -3.03 9.74
C LYS A 8 41.58 -3.39 8.60
N SER A 9 42.20 -3.96 7.57
CA SER A 9 41.64 -4.65 6.41
C SER A 9 41.38 -6.11 6.78
N LEU A 10 40.32 -6.72 6.27
CA LEU A 10 40.15 -8.18 6.25
C LEU A 10 39.63 -8.63 4.89
N THR A 11 40.59 -9.09 4.11
CA THR A 11 40.48 -9.96 2.94
C THR A 11 40.04 -11.34 3.38
N MET A 12 39.09 -11.98 2.69
CA MET A 12 39.07 -13.45 2.59
C MET A 12 38.53 -13.90 1.24
N ARG A 13 39.39 -14.64 0.53
CA ARG A 13 39.15 -15.38 -0.70
C ARG A 13 38.39 -16.68 -0.36
N CYS A 14 37.65 -17.25 -1.31
CA CYS A 14 37.99 -18.57 -1.86
C CYS A 14 37.10 -18.95 -3.05
N ALA A 15 37.76 -19.53 -4.05
CA ALA A 15 37.23 -20.01 -5.31
C ALA A 15 36.55 -21.38 -5.16
N SER A 16 35.74 -21.76 -6.16
CA SER A 16 35.75 -23.13 -6.72
C SER A 16 35.10 -23.15 -8.11
N LEU A 17 35.90 -23.57 -9.09
CA LEU A 17 35.51 -24.03 -10.41
C LEU A 17 34.95 -25.46 -10.33
N ALA A 18 33.98 -25.80 -11.18
CA ALA A 18 33.80 -27.17 -11.65
C ALA A 18 33.27 -27.17 -13.10
N LEU A 19 34.17 -27.51 -14.04
CA LEU A 19 33.82 -27.96 -15.39
C LEU A 19 33.39 -29.43 -15.33
N GLY A 20 32.31 -29.77 -16.02
CA GLY A 20 31.92 -31.15 -16.31
C GLY A 20 31.33 -31.25 -17.71
N LEU A 21 32.18 -31.59 -18.69
CA LEU A 21 31.81 -31.96 -20.05
C LEU A 21 31.70 -33.49 -20.12
N ALA A 22 30.57 -34.01 -20.56
CA ALA A 22 30.46 -35.36 -21.10
C ALA A 22 29.43 -35.36 -22.23
N ALA A 23 29.90 -35.63 -23.44
CA ALA A 23 29.09 -35.85 -24.64
C ALA A 23 29.13 -37.34 -24.99
N ALA A 24 27.97 -37.93 -25.29
CA ALA A 24 27.87 -39.11 -26.15
C ALA A 24 26.43 -39.25 -26.69
N SER A 25 26.34 -39.44 -28.00
CA SER A 25 25.14 -39.40 -28.84
C SER A 25 24.63 -40.81 -29.13
N VAL A 26 23.30 -41.04 -29.18
CA VAL A 26 22.70 -42.10 -30.02
C VAL A 26 21.31 -41.65 -30.51
N PHE A 27 21.09 -41.78 -31.83
CA PHE A 27 19.85 -41.51 -32.57
C PHE A 27 18.71 -42.47 -32.19
N THR A 28 17.48 -41.95 -32.06
CA THR A 28 16.23 -42.73 -32.24
C THR A 28 15.15 -41.87 -32.87
N THR A 29 14.37 -42.50 -33.74
CA THR A 29 13.42 -41.98 -34.71
C THR A 29 12.11 -41.44 -34.13
N ALA A 30 11.59 -40.44 -34.86
CA ALA A 30 10.34 -39.69 -34.73
C ALA A 30 9.09 -40.39 -34.14
N LEU A 31 8.45 -39.70 -33.21
CA LEU A 31 7.01 -39.39 -33.27
C LEU A 31 6.85 -37.89 -32.96
N ALA A 32 6.46 -37.12 -33.98
CA ALA A 32 6.07 -35.73 -33.80
C ALA A 32 4.80 -35.70 -32.92
N SER A 33 5.01 -35.53 -31.62
CA SER A 33 3.93 -35.17 -30.71
C SER A 33 3.53 -33.73 -31.05
N PRO A 34 2.24 -33.42 -31.30
CA PRO A 34 1.81 -32.03 -31.32
C PRO A 34 2.04 -31.49 -29.91
N SER A 35 3.12 -30.72 -29.75
CA SER A 35 3.33 -29.91 -28.57
C SER A 35 2.25 -28.85 -28.60
N ILE A 36 1.10 -29.16 -27.99
CA ILE A 36 0.12 -28.16 -27.62
C ILE A 36 0.85 -27.29 -26.59
N ALA A 37 1.44 -26.21 -27.07
CA ALA A 37 2.00 -25.16 -26.23
C ALA A 37 0.90 -24.75 -25.25
N ALA A 38 1.01 -25.17 -23.99
CA ALA A 38 0.04 -24.86 -22.97
C ALA A 38 0.18 -23.37 -22.62
N PRO A 39 -0.79 -22.49 -22.93
CA PRO A 39 -0.82 -21.14 -22.40
C PRO A 39 -1.51 -21.18 -21.03
N ALA A 40 -0.91 -21.88 -20.05
CA ALA A 40 -1.56 -22.12 -18.76
C ALA A 40 -1.06 -21.23 -17.62
N GLN A 41 0.14 -20.64 -17.73
CA GLN A 41 0.75 -19.93 -16.60
C GLN A 41 0.17 -18.53 -16.34
N ASN A 42 -0.22 -17.80 -17.39
CA ASN A 42 -0.73 -16.42 -17.22
C ASN A 42 -2.19 -16.36 -16.76
N ALA A 43 -3.05 -17.26 -17.24
CA ALA A 43 -4.45 -17.32 -16.82
C ALA A 43 -4.61 -17.77 -15.36
N SER A 44 -3.74 -18.68 -14.90
CA SER A 44 -3.72 -19.14 -13.50
C SER A 44 -3.34 -18.01 -12.53
N SER A 45 -2.42 -17.13 -12.92
CA SER A 45 -1.97 -16.00 -12.10
C SER A 45 -3.04 -14.92 -11.97
N ALA A 46 -3.70 -14.53 -13.08
CA ALA A 46 -4.77 -13.54 -13.05
C ALA A 46 -5.97 -14.01 -12.21
N LYS A 47 -6.37 -15.28 -12.34
CA LYS A 47 -7.45 -15.87 -11.53
C LYS A 47 -7.09 -15.92 -10.04
N ALA A 48 -5.84 -16.20 -9.70
CA ALA A 48 -5.37 -16.18 -8.32
C ALA A 48 -5.37 -14.76 -7.72
N ALA A 49 -4.97 -13.76 -8.50
CA ALA A 49 -5.00 -12.35 -8.09
C ALA A 49 -6.44 -11.86 -7.85
N ASP A 50 -7.36 -12.19 -8.78
CA ASP A 50 -8.79 -11.89 -8.62
C ASP A 50 -9.36 -12.59 -7.37
N ALA A 51 -9.07 -13.88 -7.17
CA ALA A 51 -9.53 -14.60 -5.98
C ALA A 51 -8.95 -14.03 -4.67
N ARG A 52 -7.72 -13.51 -4.69
CA ARG A 52 -7.16 -12.80 -3.54
C ARG A 52 -7.93 -11.52 -3.26
N MET A 53 -8.13 -10.68 -4.28
CA MET A 53 -8.87 -9.44 -4.13
C MET A 53 -10.30 -9.66 -3.64
N GLU A 54 -11.00 -10.68 -4.15
CA GLU A 54 -12.34 -11.03 -3.64
C GLU A 54 -12.32 -11.42 -2.16
N ARG A 55 -11.27 -12.11 -1.69
CA ARG A 55 -11.09 -12.38 -0.25
C ARG A 55 -10.85 -11.11 0.56
N GLU A 56 -10.01 -10.19 0.06
CA GLU A 56 -9.77 -8.90 0.74
C GLU A 56 -11.08 -8.10 0.84
N ILE A 57 -11.83 -7.97 -0.26
CA ILE A 57 -13.13 -7.28 -0.30
C ILE A 57 -14.12 -7.94 0.66
N ALA A 58 -14.20 -9.27 0.68
CA ALA A 58 -15.06 -9.99 1.62
C ALA A 58 -14.65 -9.79 3.09
N GLY A 59 -13.35 -9.64 3.37
CA GLY A 59 -12.85 -9.25 4.68
C GLY A 59 -13.28 -7.85 5.07
N LEU A 60 -13.12 -6.87 4.17
CA LEU A 60 -13.55 -5.49 4.40
C LEU A 60 -15.04 -5.41 4.71
N LEU A 61 -15.89 -6.05 3.89
CA LEU A 61 -17.34 -6.05 4.11
C LEU A 61 -17.75 -6.76 5.41
N ARG A 62 -16.96 -7.72 5.89
CA ARG A 62 -17.22 -8.44 7.15
C ARG A 62 -16.90 -7.59 8.38
N HIS A 63 -15.83 -6.80 8.31
CA HIS A 63 -15.31 -6.05 9.47
C HIS A 63 -15.79 -4.59 9.53
N ASN A 64 -16.40 -4.08 8.45
CA ASN A 64 -16.96 -2.73 8.40
C ASN A 64 -18.49 -2.82 8.23
N GLU A 65 -19.23 -2.59 9.32
CA GLU A 65 -20.69 -2.62 9.30
C GLU A 65 -21.24 -1.50 8.39
N GLY A 66 -22.24 -1.83 7.57
CA GLY A 66 -22.84 -0.87 6.64
C GLY A 66 -22.02 -0.58 5.38
N ALA A 67 -20.80 -1.13 5.27
CA ALA A 67 -19.98 -0.97 4.08
C ALA A 67 -20.57 -1.72 2.88
N GLU A 68 -20.39 -1.16 1.68
CA GLU A 68 -20.88 -1.75 0.43
C GLU A 68 -19.82 -1.74 -0.66
N ARG A 69 -19.86 -2.73 -1.54
CA ARG A 69 -18.97 -2.78 -2.69
C ARG A 69 -19.45 -1.80 -3.76
N VAL A 70 -18.60 -0.85 -4.15
CA VAL A 70 -18.88 0.17 -5.17
C VAL A 70 -18.02 0.03 -6.43
N GLY A 71 -17.09 -0.92 -6.44
CA GLY A 71 -16.25 -1.24 -7.58
C GLY A 71 -15.63 -2.63 -7.49
N LYS A 72 -14.91 -3.05 -8.53
CA LYS A 72 -14.20 -4.34 -8.52
C LYS A 72 -13.17 -4.40 -7.39
N ASP A 73 -12.56 -3.28 -7.06
CA ASP A 73 -11.47 -3.11 -6.09
C ASP A 73 -11.83 -2.09 -4.98
N ARG A 74 -13.09 -1.67 -4.87
CA ARG A 74 -13.50 -0.60 -3.95
C ARG A 74 -14.71 -0.94 -3.09
N VAL A 75 -14.61 -0.54 -1.83
CA VAL A 75 -15.68 -0.63 -0.82
C VAL A 75 -15.94 0.77 -0.28
N ARG A 76 -17.18 1.22 -0.33
CA ARG A 76 -17.61 2.44 0.38
C ARG A 76 -17.86 2.06 1.83
N LEU A 77 -17.11 2.68 2.75
CA LEU A 77 -17.22 2.41 4.19
C LEU A 77 -18.34 3.24 4.80
N GLU A 78 -18.41 4.51 4.41
CA GLU A 78 -19.48 5.44 4.77
C GLU A 78 -19.58 6.55 3.72
N ARG A 79 -20.53 7.47 3.91
CA ARG A 79 -20.67 8.61 3.01
C ARG A 79 -19.43 9.50 3.08
N GLY A 80 -18.71 9.61 1.97
CA GLY A 80 -17.49 10.42 1.89
C GLY A 80 -16.19 9.63 1.97
N VAL A 81 -16.25 8.32 2.26
CA VAL A 81 -15.05 7.48 2.45
C VAL A 81 -15.16 6.18 1.65
N GLU A 82 -14.18 5.95 0.78
CA GLU A 82 -13.99 4.68 0.07
C GLU A 82 -12.65 4.05 0.45
N MET A 83 -12.61 2.73 0.59
CA MET A 83 -11.37 1.96 0.69
C MET A 83 -11.11 1.24 -0.63
N THR A 84 -9.89 1.37 -1.13
CA THR A 84 -9.42 0.66 -2.33
C THR A 84 -8.47 -0.48 -1.94
N VAL A 85 -8.74 -1.68 -2.46
CA VAL A 85 -7.85 -2.84 -2.39
C VAL A 85 -6.97 -2.85 -3.63
N LEU A 86 -5.68 -2.62 -3.48
CA LEU A 86 -4.78 -2.64 -4.64
C LEU A 86 -4.60 -4.08 -5.16
N PRO A 87 -4.79 -4.32 -6.47
CA PRO A 87 -4.51 -5.64 -7.04
C PRO A 87 -3.02 -5.96 -6.91
N SER A 88 -2.68 -7.14 -6.40
CA SER A 88 -1.29 -7.57 -6.20
C SER A 88 -0.46 -7.70 -7.48
N THR A 89 -1.07 -7.53 -8.65
CA THR A 89 -0.47 -7.73 -9.98
C THR A 89 -0.50 -6.50 -10.89
N ARG A 90 -1.09 -5.37 -10.47
CA ARG A 90 -0.98 -4.12 -11.25
C ARG A 90 0.37 -3.45 -10.99
N ALA A 91 0.89 -2.79 -12.03
CA ALA A 91 1.96 -1.82 -11.90
C ALA A 91 1.69 -0.95 -10.67
N VAL A 92 2.73 -0.83 -9.82
CA VAL A 92 2.75 -0.16 -8.52
C VAL A 92 1.65 0.89 -8.43
N ALA A 93 0.61 0.63 -7.63
CA ALA A 93 -0.35 1.67 -7.36
C ALA A 93 0.39 2.88 -6.82
N GLY A 94 0.04 4.05 -7.31
CA GLY A 94 0.83 5.24 -7.11
C GLY A 94 -0.03 6.44 -6.80
N MET A 95 0.63 7.56 -6.55
CA MET A 95 -0.01 8.86 -6.33
C MET A 95 -1.09 9.18 -7.38
N GLY A 96 -0.85 8.81 -8.65
CA GLY A 96 -1.76 9.05 -9.77
C GLY A 96 -3.10 8.31 -9.71
N ASP A 97 -3.24 7.30 -8.84
CA ASP A 97 -4.51 6.60 -8.66
C ASP A 97 -5.48 7.37 -7.74
N CYS A 98 -5.03 8.44 -7.08
CA CYS A 98 -5.90 9.34 -6.31
C CYS A 98 -6.68 10.23 -7.27
N ARG A 99 -8.00 10.06 -7.30
CA ARG A 99 -8.88 10.78 -8.23
C ARG A 99 -8.92 12.27 -7.93
N ALA A 100 -9.09 13.09 -8.95
CA ALA A 100 -9.34 14.52 -8.75
C ALA A 100 -10.61 14.73 -7.92
N GLY A 101 -10.56 15.65 -6.96
CA GLY A 101 -11.64 15.88 -5.98
C GLY A 101 -11.61 14.93 -4.77
N TYR A 102 -10.51 14.19 -4.58
CA TYR A 102 -10.32 13.29 -3.44
C TYR A 102 -9.05 13.64 -2.67
N ALA A 103 -9.06 13.41 -1.37
CA ALA A 103 -7.84 13.32 -0.57
C ALA A 103 -7.59 11.85 -0.24
N CYS A 104 -6.40 11.34 -0.52
CA CYS A 104 -6.09 9.93 -0.38
C CYS A 104 -4.96 9.73 0.62
N VAL A 105 -5.10 8.70 1.47
CA VAL A 105 -4.07 8.27 2.41
C VAL A 105 -3.78 6.78 2.22
N TRP A 106 -2.51 6.41 2.35
CA TRP A 106 -2.04 5.05 2.14
C TRP A 106 -1.41 4.48 3.38
N GLN A 107 -1.59 3.17 3.55
CA GLN A 107 -1.05 2.43 4.68
C GLN A 107 0.48 2.40 4.70
N ASN A 108 1.10 2.36 3.52
CA ASN A 108 2.55 2.26 3.38
C ASN A 108 3.12 3.50 2.69
N SER A 109 4.44 3.65 2.78
CA SER A 109 5.15 4.70 2.06
C SER A 109 5.04 4.50 0.54
N ASN A 110 5.36 5.57 -0.18
CA ASN A 110 5.35 5.66 -1.63
C ASN A 110 4.01 5.30 -2.28
N TYR A 111 2.90 5.64 -1.59
CA TYR A 111 1.54 5.49 -2.11
C TYR A 111 1.12 4.04 -2.34
N THR A 112 1.50 3.14 -1.43
CA THR A 112 1.24 1.69 -1.54
C THR A 112 0.45 1.12 -0.37
N GLY A 113 -0.02 -0.13 -0.49
CA GLY A 113 -0.85 -0.78 0.53
C GLY A 113 -2.33 -0.40 0.42
N TYR A 114 -3.11 -0.66 1.47
CA TYR A 114 -4.49 -0.20 1.50
C TYR A 114 -4.56 1.32 1.36
N ARG A 115 -5.62 1.82 0.73
CA ARG A 115 -5.86 3.24 0.51
C ARG A 115 -7.25 3.65 0.96
N LEU A 116 -7.35 4.74 1.71
CA LEU A 116 -8.60 5.43 2.01
C LEU A 116 -8.70 6.70 1.15
N ASP A 117 -9.88 6.90 0.57
CA ASP A 117 -10.22 7.97 -0.37
C ASP A 117 -11.35 8.82 0.23
N PHE A 118 -11.05 10.07 0.58
CA PHE A 118 -11.98 11.03 1.19
C PHE A 118 -12.45 12.07 0.16
N TYR A 119 -13.77 12.22 -0.03
CA TYR A 119 -14.35 13.12 -1.03
C TYR A 119 -15.41 14.10 -0.51
N ASN A 120 -15.73 14.04 0.79
CA ASN A 120 -16.56 15.06 1.43
C ASN A 120 -15.73 15.83 2.48
N TYR A 121 -16.13 17.05 2.77
CA TYR A 121 -15.58 17.78 3.92
C TYR A 121 -16.14 17.19 5.22
N GLY A 122 -15.31 17.17 6.25
CA GLY A 122 -15.65 16.56 7.53
C GLY A 122 -14.43 16.13 8.33
N SER A 123 -14.70 15.46 9.45
CA SER A 123 -13.71 14.80 10.29
C SER A 123 -14.00 13.30 10.29
N TYR A 124 -12.98 12.50 10.03
CA TYR A 124 -13.06 11.06 9.85
C TYR A 124 -12.16 10.37 10.87
N ASP A 125 -12.77 9.64 11.80
CA ASP A 125 -12.03 8.85 12.79
C ASP A 125 -11.58 7.54 12.14
N LEU A 126 -10.26 7.37 12.01
CA LEU A 126 -9.65 6.21 11.39
C LEU A 126 -9.86 4.92 12.19
N SER A 127 -10.21 5.01 13.47
CA SER A 127 -10.53 3.84 14.28
C SER A 127 -11.83 3.14 13.84
N ASN A 128 -12.73 3.86 13.16
CA ASN A 128 -13.99 3.33 12.64
C ASN A 128 -13.80 2.46 11.37
N TYR A 129 -12.60 2.47 10.77
CA TYR A 129 -12.32 1.72 9.56
C TYR A 129 -11.37 0.57 9.87
N THR A 130 -11.70 -0.61 9.38
CA THR A 130 -10.89 -1.81 9.55
C THR A 130 -10.45 -2.36 8.20
N VAL A 131 -9.23 -2.88 8.12
CA VAL A 131 -8.75 -3.59 6.94
C VAL A 131 -9.23 -5.05 6.97
N SER A 132 -8.91 -5.83 5.93
CA SER A 132 -9.51 -7.15 5.70
C SER A 132 -9.19 -8.19 6.78
N ASP A 133 -8.12 -8.01 7.54
CA ASP A 133 -7.73 -8.88 8.66
C ASP A 133 -8.39 -8.47 10.00
N GLY A 134 -9.21 -7.43 9.99
CA GLY A 134 -9.92 -6.90 11.15
C GLY A 134 -9.12 -5.89 11.98
N SER A 135 -7.86 -5.59 11.61
CA SER A 135 -7.09 -4.54 12.27
C SER A 135 -7.60 -3.14 11.90
N SER A 136 -7.44 -2.20 12.82
CA SER A 136 -7.87 -0.81 12.67
C SER A 136 -6.93 -0.02 11.75
N TRP A 137 -7.48 0.97 11.05
CA TRP A 137 -6.73 1.98 10.28
C TRP A 137 -6.03 3.04 11.12
N ARG A 138 -6.31 3.07 12.42
CA ARG A 138 -5.61 3.93 13.38
C ARG A 138 -4.10 3.69 13.31
N ASP A 139 -3.32 4.76 13.27
CA ASP A 139 -1.85 4.72 13.23
C ASP A 139 -1.28 3.95 12.03
N LYS A 140 -2.00 3.96 10.90
CA LYS A 140 -1.56 3.26 9.67
C LYS A 140 -1.18 4.17 8.54
N VAL A 141 -1.39 5.48 8.62
CA VAL A 141 -1.10 6.37 7.47
C VAL A 141 0.39 6.58 7.34
N SER A 142 0.97 6.28 6.18
CA SER A 142 2.41 6.45 5.91
C SER A 142 2.72 7.33 4.70
N SER A 143 1.73 7.61 3.86
CA SER A 143 1.84 8.58 2.76
C SER A 143 0.46 9.12 2.38
N PHE A 144 0.41 10.30 1.77
CA PHE A 144 -0.85 10.93 1.39
C PHE A 144 -0.73 11.81 0.15
N PHE A 145 -1.87 12.06 -0.48
CA PHE A 145 -2.02 13.02 -1.56
C PHE A 145 -3.38 13.68 -1.45
N ASN A 146 -3.37 14.98 -1.16
CA ASN A 146 -4.54 15.82 -1.26
C ASN A 146 -4.71 16.26 -2.73
N ASN A 147 -5.55 15.54 -3.48
CA ASN A 147 -5.92 15.84 -4.87
C ASN A 147 -7.31 16.51 -4.97
N GLN A 148 -7.72 17.20 -3.89
CA GLN A 148 -8.94 18.01 -3.89
C GLN A 148 -8.80 19.21 -4.85
N THR A 149 -9.92 19.87 -5.14
CA THR A 149 -9.94 21.09 -5.95
C THR A 149 -10.20 22.33 -5.10
N GLY A 150 -9.85 23.51 -5.61
CA GLY A 150 -10.20 24.78 -4.96
C GLY A 150 -9.37 25.16 -3.74
N GLY A 151 -8.22 24.52 -3.51
CA GLY A 151 -7.32 24.83 -2.39
C GLY A 151 -7.69 24.15 -1.07
N ALA A 152 -8.66 23.24 -1.10
CA ALA A 152 -9.12 22.52 0.09
C ALA A 152 -7.97 21.87 0.85
N TRP A 153 -8.06 21.89 2.17
CA TRP A 153 -7.08 21.32 3.08
C TRP A 153 -7.44 19.90 3.47
N MET A 154 -6.39 19.08 3.62
CA MET A 154 -6.44 17.79 4.28
C MET A 154 -5.41 17.81 5.43
N VAL A 155 -5.83 17.38 6.62
CA VAL A 155 -4.97 17.32 7.81
C VAL A 155 -5.14 15.97 8.50
N GLY A 156 -4.02 15.32 8.81
CA GLY A 156 -3.95 14.19 9.73
C GLY A 156 -3.67 14.66 11.15
N LYS A 157 -4.40 14.10 12.12
CA LYS A 157 -4.29 14.46 13.54
C LYS A 157 -4.14 13.23 14.42
N ASP A 158 -3.38 13.38 15.49
CA ASP A 158 -3.11 12.38 16.54
C ASP A 158 -3.73 12.82 17.87
N TRP A 159 -4.32 11.91 18.63
CA TRP A 159 -4.72 12.17 20.01
C TRP A 159 -3.50 12.17 20.93
N VAL A 160 -3.09 13.36 21.36
CA VAL A 160 -1.97 13.52 22.29
C VAL A 160 -2.46 13.86 23.70
N ASP A 161 -1.79 13.31 24.70
CA ASP A 161 -1.99 13.68 26.09
C ASP A 161 -1.49 15.12 26.31
N SER A 162 -2.39 15.99 26.75
CA SER A 162 -2.07 17.31 27.29
C SER A 162 -2.26 17.29 28.80
N GLY A 163 -1.54 18.14 29.54
CA GLY A 163 -1.66 18.22 31.01
C GLY A 163 -3.07 18.50 31.54
N SER A 164 -4.05 18.81 30.67
CA SER A 164 -5.47 19.03 30.98
C SER A 164 -6.44 18.04 30.31
N GLY A 165 -5.95 16.97 29.67
CA GLY A 165 -6.78 15.97 28.96
C GLY A 165 -6.25 15.64 27.55
N ASN A 166 -7.04 14.95 26.73
CA ASN A 166 -6.60 14.55 25.39
C ASN A 166 -6.98 15.62 24.36
N GLN A 167 -6.06 15.96 23.45
CA GLN A 167 -6.31 16.90 22.36
C GLN A 167 -5.82 16.35 21.03
N LEU A 168 -6.44 16.76 19.93
CA LEU A 168 -5.98 16.44 18.58
C LEU A 168 -4.87 17.40 18.15
N ALA A 169 -3.66 16.87 17.97
CA ALA A 169 -2.54 17.61 17.40
C ALA A 169 -2.46 17.36 15.89
N TRP A 170 -2.23 18.43 15.11
CA TRP A 170 -1.87 18.28 13.70
C TRP A 170 -0.50 17.62 13.59
N ILE A 171 -0.41 16.52 12.85
CA ILE A 171 0.86 15.84 12.56
C ILE A 171 1.28 15.92 11.08
N PHE A 172 0.33 15.94 10.13
CA PHE A 172 0.64 16.18 8.71
C PHE A 172 -0.54 16.80 7.96
N GLY A 173 -0.30 17.36 6.78
CA GLY A 173 -1.36 17.90 5.94
C GLY A 173 -0.90 19.03 5.03
N GLY A 174 -1.79 19.49 4.17
CA GLY A 174 -1.54 20.62 3.28
C GLY A 174 -2.72 20.97 2.36
N PRO A 175 -2.70 22.15 1.73
CA PRO A 175 -3.72 22.57 0.78
C PRO A 175 -3.55 21.83 -0.56
N ALA A 176 -4.62 21.57 -1.28
CA ALA A 176 -4.54 20.86 -2.56
C ALA A 176 -3.96 21.76 -3.69
N PRO A 177 -3.11 21.20 -4.59
CA PRO A 177 -2.58 19.85 -4.57
C PRO A 177 -1.34 19.74 -3.65
N HIS A 178 -1.33 18.76 -2.75
CA HIS A 178 -0.17 18.53 -1.88
C HIS A 178 -0.01 17.05 -1.55
N ALA A 179 1.21 16.53 -1.69
CA ALA A 179 1.51 15.13 -1.50
C ALA A 179 2.78 14.93 -0.67
N MET A 180 2.80 13.86 0.10
CA MET A 180 3.98 13.39 0.80
C MET A 180 4.09 11.87 0.65
N GLY A 181 5.16 11.43 -0.02
CA GLY A 181 5.42 10.01 -0.30
C GLY A 181 5.91 9.23 0.92
N GLN A 182 6.33 9.91 1.98
CA GLN A 182 6.73 9.28 3.22
C GLN A 182 6.55 10.27 4.36
N LEU A 183 5.65 9.93 5.28
CA LEU A 183 5.52 10.60 6.57
C LEU A 183 6.68 10.16 7.49
N GLY A 184 7.07 11.04 8.42
CA GLY A 184 8.04 10.69 9.45
C GLY A 184 7.49 9.61 10.39
N GLU A 185 8.36 8.87 11.09
CA GLU A 185 7.90 7.87 12.08
C GLU A 185 6.98 8.49 13.15
N ALA A 186 7.22 9.76 13.50
CA ALA A 186 6.38 10.50 14.44
C ALA A 186 4.98 10.85 13.88
N ASP A 187 4.83 10.87 12.55
CA ASP A 187 3.66 11.34 11.81
C ASP A 187 2.81 10.19 11.24
N ASN A 188 3.22 8.94 11.46
CA ASN A 188 2.43 7.75 11.10
C ASN A 188 1.34 7.40 12.13
N ARG A 189 0.96 8.38 12.97
CA ARG A 189 0.06 8.23 14.13
C ARG A 189 -1.27 8.94 13.93
N ALA A 190 -1.75 9.00 12.69
CA ALA A 190 -3.04 9.62 12.45
C ALA A 190 -4.15 8.76 13.06
N ASP A 191 -4.94 9.42 13.89
CA ASP A 191 -6.21 8.94 14.43
C ASP A 191 -7.38 9.54 13.65
N VAL A 192 -7.24 10.79 13.19
CA VAL A 192 -8.29 11.53 12.51
C VAL A 192 -7.76 12.14 11.21
N ILE A 193 -8.54 12.02 10.15
CA ILE A 193 -8.37 12.80 8.92
C ILE A 193 -9.44 13.88 8.87
N GLN A 194 -9.05 15.14 8.66
CA GLN A 194 -9.96 16.25 8.52
C GLN A 194 -9.82 16.90 7.15
N LEU A 195 -10.94 17.10 6.47
CA LEU A 195 -11.02 17.81 5.19
C LEU A 195 -11.87 19.08 5.36
N TYR A 196 -11.38 20.22 4.89
CA TYR A 196 -12.10 21.49 4.90
C TYR A 196 -11.76 22.38 3.69
N PRO A 197 -12.63 23.33 3.32
CA PRO A 197 -12.40 24.23 2.18
C PRO A 197 -11.13 25.08 2.29
#